data_AF-A0A4Y1WVB5-F1
#
_entry.id   AF-A0A4Y1WVB5-F1
#
_cell.length_a   1.000
_cell.length_b   1.000
_cell.length_c   1.000
_cell.angle_alpha   90.00
_cell.angle_beta   90.00
_cell.angle_gamma   90.00
#
_symmetry.space_group_name_H-M   'P 1'
#
loop_
_entity.id
_entity.type
_entity.pdbx_description
1 polymer ?
#
loop_
_entity_poly.entity_id
_entity_poly.type
_entity_poly.pdbx_seq_one_letter_code
_entity_poly.pdbx_strand_id
1 'polypeptide(L)'
;MCYLGSLVYRTQNGTFDLESASFGGGRLVVSSEGLETRYFLTDHLGSVRQVVAADGSVIEQNDYYPFGKEWAQPDMPTSDNRYIFFGKEKRHLRFQQIDYTDFGARFYDAEGGHFLQQDPLLEKYFRIGQYNFAREI
;
A
#
# COMPACT_ATOMS: atom_id res chain seq x y z
N MET A 1 -12.20 -2.28 -8.40
CA MET A 1 -11.32 -3.46 -8.43
C MET A 1 -11.97 -4.57 -7.64
N CYS A 2 -11.70 -5.82 -7.99
CA CYS A 2 -12.16 -7.01 -7.30
C CYS A 2 -10.95 -7.82 -6.83
N TYR A 3 -11.05 -8.48 -5.68
CA TYR A 3 -9.98 -9.28 -5.09
C TYR A 3 -10.45 -10.72 -4.97
N LEU A 4 -9.66 -11.67 -5.46
CA LEU A 4 -9.88 -13.10 -5.33
C LEU A 4 -8.60 -13.75 -4.80
N GLY A 5 -8.52 -13.91 -3.48
CA GLY A 5 -7.29 -14.31 -2.82
C GLY A 5 -6.18 -13.27 -3.07
N SER A 6 -5.04 -13.72 -3.59
CA SER A 6 -3.90 -12.85 -3.95
C SER A 6 -4.00 -12.23 -5.35
N LEU A 7 -5.07 -12.52 -6.09
CA LEU A 7 -5.29 -12.00 -7.44
C LEU A 7 -6.16 -10.74 -7.39
N VAL A 8 -5.77 -9.73 -8.14
CA VAL A 8 -6.49 -8.46 -8.27
C VAL A 8 -7.00 -8.32 -9.69
N TYR A 9 -8.27 -7.90 -9.82
CA TYR A 9 -8.95 -7.74 -11.10
C TYR A 9 -9.45 -6.30 -11.28
N ARG A 10 -9.33 -5.78 -12.50
CA ARG A 10 -10.05 -4.58 -12.96
C ARG A 10 -11.41 -5.01 -13.49
N THR A 11 -12.44 -4.26 -13.13
CA THR A 11 -13.79 -4.47 -13.66
C THR A 11 -14.02 -3.45 -14.76
N GLN A 12 -14.19 -3.92 -16.00
CA GLN A 12 -14.45 -3.08 -17.18
C GLN A 12 -15.62 -3.65 -17.95
N ASN A 13 -16.65 -2.84 -18.19
CA ASN A 13 -17.84 -3.23 -18.97
C ASN A 13 -18.49 -4.56 -18.54
N GLY A 14 -18.46 -4.89 -17.24
CA GLY A 14 -19.01 -6.13 -16.70
C GLY A 14 -18.09 -7.36 -16.78
N THR A 15 -16.89 -7.21 -17.34
CA THR A 15 -15.85 -8.24 -17.38
C THR A 15 -14.81 -8.02 -16.27
N PHE A 16 -14.17 -9.11 -15.84
CA PHE A 16 -13.06 -9.10 -14.88
C PHE A 16 -11.75 -9.41 -15.60
N ASP A 17 -10.92 -8.40 -15.77
CA ASP A 17 -9.58 -8.54 -16.36
C ASP A 17 -8.55 -8.64 -15.25
N LEU A 18 -7.64 -9.61 -15.34
CA LEU A 18 -6.55 -9.73 -14.37
C LEU A 18 -5.71 -8.46 -14.41
N GLU A 19 -5.49 -7.86 -13.25
CA GLU A 19 -4.67 -6.67 -13.08
C GLU A 19 -3.29 -7.03 -12.56
N SER A 20 -3.25 -7.79 -11.47
CA SER A 20 -1.99 -8.22 -10.87
C SER A 20 -2.14 -9.48 -10.03
N ALA A 21 -1.02 -10.13 -9.78
CA ALA A 21 -0.88 -11.24 -8.85
C ALA A 21 0.34 -11.02 -7.96
N SER A 22 0.14 -10.99 -6.65
CA SER A 22 1.25 -10.82 -5.69
C SER A 22 2.01 -12.13 -5.46
N PHE A 23 3.32 -12.01 -5.22
CA PHE A 23 4.17 -13.10 -4.73
C PHE A 23 5.06 -12.59 -3.58
N GLY A 24 5.85 -13.47 -2.96
CA GLY A 24 6.57 -13.16 -1.71
C GLY A 24 7.53 -11.96 -1.74
N GLY A 25 7.95 -11.51 -2.93
CA GLY A 25 8.89 -10.39 -3.08
C GLY A 25 8.43 -9.32 -4.08
N GLY A 26 7.14 -9.28 -4.45
CA GLY A 26 6.68 -8.37 -5.48
C GLY A 26 5.32 -8.71 -6.06
N ARG A 27 5.07 -8.25 -7.29
CA ARG A 27 3.85 -8.55 -8.03
C ARG A 27 4.11 -8.72 -9.53
N LEU A 28 3.31 -9.58 -10.14
CA LEU A 28 3.16 -9.65 -11.60
C LEU A 28 2.04 -8.69 -11.98
N VAL A 29 2.29 -7.79 -12.93
CA VAL A 29 1.33 -6.77 -13.39
C VAL A 29 1.02 -7.01 -14.85
N VAL A 30 -0.26 -6.98 -15.20
CA VAL A 30 -0.69 -7.01 -16.59
C VAL A 30 -0.67 -5.58 -17.13
N SER A 31 0.22 -5.32 -18.08
CA SER A 31 0.33 -4.06 -18.81
C SER A 31 -0.04 -4.23 -20.29
N SER A 32 0.04 -3.15 -21.07
CA SER A 32 -0.12 -3.20 -22.52
C SER A 32 0.97 -4.00 -23.23
N GLU A 33 2.14 -4.17 -22.60
CA GLU A 33 3.29 -4.90 -23.15
C GLU A 33 3.29 -6.38 -22.75
N GLY A 34 2.34 -6.79 -21.89
CA GLY A 34 2.19 -8.16 -21.41
C GLY A 34 2.32 -8.25 -19.90
N LEU A 35 2.90 -9.34 -19.42
CA LEU A 35 3.06 -9.58 -17.98
C LEU A 35 4.42 -9.06 -17.51
N GLU A 36 4.41 -8.02 -16.70
CA GLU A 36 5.60 -7.41 -16.11
C GLU A 36 5.84 -7.95 -14.70
N THR A 37 7.09 -8.29 -14.38
CA THR A 37 7.48 -8.60 -13.00
C THR A 37 8.01 -7.36 -12.32
N ARG A 38 7.48 -7.05 -11.13
CA ARG A 38 7.89 -5.93 -10.30
C ARG A 38 8.28 -6.42 -8.92
N TYR A 39 9.55 -6.23 -8.58
CA TYR A 39 10.12 -6.62 -7.30
C TYR A 39 10.01 -5.49 -6.30
N PHE A 40 9.71 -5.82 -5.05
CA PHE A 40 9.70 -4.89 -3.94
C PHE A 40 10.99 -5.02 -3.14
N LEU A 41 11.73 -3.92 -3.05
CA LEU A 41 12.81 -3.79 -2.09
C LEU A 41 12.24 -3.13 -0.85
N THR A 42 12.20 -3.88 0.25
CA THR A 42 11.55 -3.43 1.49
C THR A 42 12.57 -3.09 2.57
N ASP A 43 12.18 -2.19 3.46
CA ASP A 43 12.88 -2.03 4.74
C ASP A 43 12.56 -3.18 5.72
N HIS A 44 13.15 -3.13 6.92
CA HIS A 44 12.98 -4.14 7.96
C HIS A 44 11.54 -4.27 8.50
N LEU A 45 10.68 -3.28 8.27
CA LEU A 45 9.26 -3.31 8.64
C LEU A 45 8.37 -3.78 7.49
N GLY A 46 8.95 -4.03 6.31
CA GLY A 46 8.24 -4.44 5.11
C GLY A 46 7.69 -3.27 4.29
N SER A 47 8.05 -2.02 4.59
CA SER A 47 7.66 -0.89 3.75
C SER A 47 8.43 -0.94 2.43
N VAL A 48 7.73 -0.78 1.30
CA VAL A 48 8.35 -0.81 -0.03
C VAL A 48 9.14 0.48 -0.24
N ARG A 49 10.47 0.40 -0.29
CA ARG A 49 11.38 1.53 -0.53
C ARG A 49 11.65 1.74 -2.01
N GLN A 50 11.67 0.67 -2.80
CA GLN A 50 11.78 0.75 -4.25
C GLN A 50 10.96 -0.34 -4.91
N VAL A 51 10.47 -0.05 -6.12
CA VAL A 51 9.96 -1.05 -7.06
C VAL A 51 10.96 -1.16 -8.21
N VAL A 52 11.39 -2.38 -8.47
CA VAL A 52 12.41 -2.69 -9.48
C VAL A 52 11.79 -3.60 -10.55
N ALA A 53 11.96 -3.23 -11.82
CA ALA A 53 11.49 -4.04 -12.94
C ALA A 53 12.40 -5.25 -13.19
N ALA A 54 11.98 -6.16 -14.07
CA ALA A 54 12.70 -7.40 -14.36
C ALA A 54 14.11 -7.18 -14.94
N ASP A 55 14.35 -6.05 -15.59
CA ASP A 55 15.65 -5.65 -16.14
C ASP A 55 16.58 -4.97 -15.11
N GLY A 56 16.12 -4.80 -13.87
CA GLY A 56 16.88 -4.15 -12.79
C GLY A 56 16.69 -2.63 -12.72
N SER A 57 15.87 -2.03 -13.58
CA SER A 57 15.57 -0.60 -13.51
C SER A 57 14.69 -0.26 -12.29
N VAL A 58 15.00 0.84 -11.62
CA VAL A 58 14.18 1.38 -10.53
C VAL A 58 13.04 2.18 -11.15
N ILE A 59 11.82 1.68 -11.03
CA ILE A 59 10.61 2.30 -11.58
C ILE A 59 9.80 3.07 -10.53
N GLU A 60 10.12 2.88 -9.25
CA GLU A 60 9.55 3.63 -8.14
C GLU A 60 10.56 3.74 -7.00
N GLN A 61 10.61 4.90 -6.36
CA GLN A 61 11.33 5.11 -5.11
C GLN A 61 10.41 5.79 -4.10
N ASN A 62 10.34 5.19 -2.91
CA ASN A 62 9.53 5.68 -1.81
C ASN A 62 10.40 5.92 -0.59
N ASP A 63 10.37 7.15 -0.10
CA ASP A 63 10.95 7.51 1.17
C ASP A 63 9.84 7.90 2.15
N TYR A 64 9.92 7.42 3.39
CA TYR A 64 8.90 7.65 4.42
C TYR A 64 9.47 8.39 5.62
N TYR A 65 8.70 9.34 6.16
CA TYR A 65 8.83 9.76 7.55
C TYR A 65 8.45 8.60 8.50
N PRO A 66 8.82 8.66 9.80
CA PRO A 66 8.66 7.52 10.72
C PRO A 66 7.26 6.91 10.80
N PHE A 67 6.22 7.74 10.63
CA PHE A 67 4.81 7.32 10.67
C PHE A 67 4.20 7.09 9.29
N GLY A 68 5.02 6.91 8.26
CA GLY A 68 4.57 6.45 6.95
C GLY A 68 4.16 7.54 5.97
N LYS A 69 4.22 8.82 6.36
CA LYS A 69 4.04 9.93 5.41
C LYS A 69 5.13 9.83 4.34
N GLU A 70 4.73 9.84 3.08
CA GLU A 70 5.65 9.85 1.95
C GLU A 70 6.42 11.17 1.90
N TRP A 71 7.73 11.08 1.80
CA TRP A 71 8.61 12.20 1.48
C TRP A 71 8.76 12.28 -0.03
N ALA A 72 7.91 13.09 -0.66
CA ALA A 72 7.90 13.25 -2.11
C ALA A 72 8.92 14.30 -2.57
N GLN A 73 9.67 13.96 -3.62
CA GLN A 73 10.44 14.92 -4.42
C GLN A 73 9.96 14.89 -5.87
N PRO A 74 9.99 16.03 -6.60
CA PRO A 74 9.48 16.10 -7.98
C PRO A 74 10.09 15.07 -8.95
N ASP A 75 11.36 14.72 -8.75
CA ASP A 75 12.12 13.86 -9.68
C ASP A 75 12.18 12.40 -9.25
N MET A 76 11.50 12.02 -8.15
CA MET A 76 11.46 10.62 -7.73
C MET A 76 10.65 9.78 -8.73
N PRO A 77 11.16 8.62 -9.16
CA PRO A 77 10.40 7.72 -10.02
C PRO A 77 9.17 7.23 -9.27
N THR A 78 8.04 7.11 -9.97
CA THR A 78 6.77 6.63 -9.44
C THR A 78 6.19 5.59 -10.38
N SER A 79 5.44 4.63 -9.83
CA SER A 79 4.71 3.63 -10.61
C SER A 79 3.25 3.55 -10.15
N ASP A 80 2.45 2.69 -10.79
CA ASP A 80 1.09 2.34 -10.35
C ASP A 80 1.09 1.32 -9.20
N ASN A 81 2.18 1.23 -8.44
CA ASN A 81 2.22 0.44 -7.23
C ASN A 81 1.26 1.03 -6.18
N ARG A 82 0.61 0.14 -5.43
CA ARG A 82 -0.27 0.53 -4.32
C ARG A 82 0.24 0.04 -2.99
N TYR A 83 1.24 -0.84 -2.95
CA TYR A 83 1.76 -1.40 -1.70
C TYR A 83 2.96 -0.58 -1.25
N ILE A 84 2.79 0.13 -0.13
CA ILE A 84 3.71 1.18 0.30
C ILE A 84 4.22 0.93 1.74
N PHE A 85 3.94 1.83 2.67
CA PHE A 85 4.23 1.74 4.09
C PHE A 85 3.71 0.43 4.71
N PHE A 86 4.56 -0.28 5.46
CA PHE A 86 4.29 -1.62 6.02
C PHE A 86 3.81 -2.66 4.99
N GLY A 87 4.08 -2.45 3.70
CA GLY A 87 3.60 -3.29 2.60
C GLY A 87 2.08 -3.28 2.45
N LYS A 88 1.40 -2.28 3.02
CA LYS A 88 -0.06 -2.15 3.00
C LYS A 88 -0.52 -1.35 1.78
N GLU A 89 -1.75 -1.62 1.35
CA GLU A 89 -2.31 -1.01 0.16
C GLU A 89 -2.75 0.44 0.44
N LYS A 90 -2.24 1.40 -0.32
CA LYS A 90 -2.75 2.76 -0.42
C LYS A 90 -4.08 2.75 -1.16
N ARG A 91 -5.12 3.29 -0.53
CA ARG A 91 -6.45 3.45 -1.12
C ARG A 91 -6.83 4.92 -1.21
N HIS A 92 -7.24 5.30 -2.41
CA HIS A 92 -7.85 6.59 -2.68
C HIS A 92 -9.36 6.51 -2.43
N LEU A 93 -9.90 7.37 -1.56
CA LEU A 93 -11.35 7.51 -1.42
C LEU A 93 -11.86 8.39 -2.56
N ARG A 94 -12.69 7.79 -3.44
CA ARG A 94 -13.27 8.32 -4.69
C ARG A 94 -13.51 9.83 -4.84
N PHE A 95 -13.77 10.56 -3.76
CA PHE A 95 -14.18 11.97 -3.77
C PHE A 95 -13.30 12.89 -2.93
N GLN A 96 -12.21 12.39 -2.35
CA GLN A 96 -11.29 13.16 -1.52
C GLN A 96 -9.88 13.05 -2.07
N GLN A 97 -9.11 14.14 -2.02
CA GLN A 97 -7.67 14.12 -2.32
C GLN A 97 -6.85 13.54 -1.15
N ILE A 98 -7.40 12.54 -0.45
CA ILE A 98 -6.77 11.94 0.71
C ILE A 98 -6.62 10.44 0.47
N ASP A 99 -5.38 9.98 0.63
CA ASP A 99 -5.02 8.60 0.54
C ASP A 99 -4.84 8.01 1.94
N TYR A 100 -5.43 6.84 2.16
CA TYR A 100 -5.29 6.11 3.40
C TYR A 100 -4.65 4.76 3.16
N THR A 101 -3.97 4.24 4.18
CA THR A 101 -3.37 2.92 4.11
C THR A 101 -4.32 1.88 4.71
N ASP A 102 -4.61 0.83 3.96
CA ASP A 102 -5.51 -0.26 4.37
C ASP A 102 -4.76 -1.29 5.22
N PHE A 103 -4.98 -1.26 6.55
CA PHE A 103 -4.47 -2.26 7.48
C PHE A 103 -5.44 -3.43 7.70
N GLY A 104 -6.48 -3.55 6.87
CA GLY A 104 -7.49 -4.61 6.90
C GLY A 104 -8.62 -4.31 7.88
N ALA A 105 -8.31 -4.23 9.18
CA ALA A 105 -9.33 -3.92 10.19
C ALA A 105 -9.67 -2.43 10.28
N ARG A 106 -8.71 -1.57 9.90
CA ARG A 106 -8.80 -0.10 10.00
C ARG A 106 -8.02 0.55 8.86
N PHE A 107 -8.45 1.75 8.48
CA PHE A 107 -7.69 2.65 7.63
C PHE A 107 -6.79 3.53 8.49
N TYR A 108 -5.55 3.71 8.03
CA TYR A 108 -4.52 4.51 8.68
C TYR A 108 -4.27 5.79 7.89
N ASP A 109 -4.27 6.92 8.60
CA ASP A 109 -3.83 8.21 8.09
C ASP A 109 -2.35 8.43 8.46
N ALA A 110 -1.51 8.45 7.44
CA ALA A 110 -0.08 8.67 7.58
C ALA A 110 0.29 10.15 7.83
N GLU A 111 -0.59 11.09 7.46
CA GLU A 111 -0.39 12.51 7.72
C GLU A 111 -0.60 12.81 9.21
N GLY A 112 -1.70 12.30 9.78
CA GLY A 112 -2.02 12.43 11.21
C GLY A 112 -1.32 11.43 12.12
N GLY A 113 -0.80 10.32 11.58
CA GLY A 113 -0.14 9.27 12.37
C GLY A 113 -1.10 8.43 13.22
N HIS A 114 -2.35 8.26 12.77
CA HIS A 114 -3.38 7.56 13.55
C HIS A 114 -4.35 6.75 12.68
N PHE A 115 -5.07 5.81 13.29
CA PHE A 115 -6.18 5.15 12.62
C PHE A 115 -7.40 6.06 12.51
N LEU A 116 -8.21 5.88 11.46
CA LEU A 116 -9.46 6.62 11.28
C LEU A 116 -10.59 6.05 12.12
N GLN A 117 -10.66 4.73 12.24
CA GLN A 117 -11.68 4.03 13.00
C GLN A 117 -11.19 3.67 14.40
N GLN A 118 -12.15 3.65 15.33
CA GLN A 118 -11.96 3.15 16.68
C GLN A 118 -11.50 1.68 16.65
N ASP A 119 -10.59 1.29 17.53
CA ASP A 119 -10.18 -0.11 17.65
C ASP A 119 -11.38 -1.02 17.97
N PRO A 120 -11.69 -2.05 17.16
CA PRO A 120 -12.78 -2.98 17.45
C PRO A 120 -12.66 -3.71 18.79
N LEU A 121 -11.46 -3.75 19.38
CA LEU A 121 -11.17 -4.38 20.66
C LEU A 121 -10.89 -3.38 21.78
N LEU A 122 -11.29 -2.11 21.63
CA LEU A 122 -11.00 -1.06 22.62
C LEU A 122 -11.41 -1.41 24.06
N GLU A 123 -12.52 -2.15 24.23
CA GLU A 123 -13.06 -2.54 25.53
C GLU A 123 -12.18 -3.57 26.25
N LYS A 124 -11.24 -4.19 25.54
CA LYS A 124 -10.25 -5.08 26.14
C LYS A 124 -8.98 -4.33 26.55
N TYR A 125 -8.77 -3.13 26.03
CA TYR A 125 -7.50 -2.39 26.12
C TYR A 125 -7.70 -0.92 26.49
N PHE A 126 -8.41 -0.64 27.58
CA PHE A 126 -8.71 0.73 28.03
C PHE A 126 -7.49 1.65 28.22
N ARG A 127 -6.29 1.09 28.40
CA ARG A 127 -5.03 1.84 28.56
C ARG A 127 -4.39 2.27 27.24
N ILE A 128 -4.95 1.82 26.11
CA ILE A 128 -4.50 2.15 24.77
C ILE A 128 -5.57 3.06 24.16
N GLY A 129 -5.17 4.27 23.78
CA GLY A 129 -6.03 5.18 23.03
C GLY A 129 -6.56 4.53 21.75
N GLN A 130 -7.82 4.83 21.43
CA GLN A 130 -8.64 4.10 20.46
C GLN A 130 -8.15 4.19 19.01
N TYR A 131 -7.34 5.22 18.70
CA TYR A 131 -6.86 5.54 17.36
C TYR A 131 -5.33 5.40 17.23
N ASN A 132 -4.65 4.87 18.25
CA ASN A 132 -3.19 4.81 18.27
C ASN A 132 -2.62 3.88 17.19
N PHE A 133 -1.52 4.31 16.58
CA PHE A 133 -0.67 3.49 15.73
C PHE A 133 0.68 3.24 16.44
N ALA A 134 1.14 1.98 16.45
CA ALA A 134 2.45 1.55 16.95
C ALA A 134 2.97 2.35 18.18
N ARG A 135 2.28 2.22 19.31
CA ARG A 135 2.65 2.89 20.56
C ARG A 135 4.06 2.46 21.00
N GLU A 136 4.92 3.42 21.34
CA GLU A 136 6.07 3.17 22.21
C GLU A 136 5.56 2.77 23.60
N ILE A 137 5.85 1.53 24.00
CA ILE A 137 5.50 0.99 25.32
C ILE A 137 6.45 1.54 26.37
#